data_AF-A0A9N8ML93-F1
#
_entry.id   AF-A0A9N8ML93-F1
#
_cell.length_a   1.000
_cell.length_b   1.000
_cell.length_c   1.000
_cell.angle_alpha   90.00
_cell.angle_beta   90.00
_cell.angle_gamma   90.00
#
_symmetry.space_group_name_H-M   'P 1'
#
loop_
_entity.id
_entity.type
_entity.pdbx_description
1 polymer ?
#
loop_
_entity_poly.entity_id
_entity_poly.type
_entity_poly.pdbx_seq_one_letter_code
_entity_poly.pdbx_strand_id
1 'polypeptide(L)'
;MVTAEAGTKIAGYTYQLQRALHRMFSSVHGNILIGVETGDDVVELRMNDDGTIDAVFEQDKHTIKEGGRPYPDGSKNLWHTIHIWLDSVDKAREQYSEVRYCLVTNKPVPAQAMARRLGDATKPEDVEACIAEIREKAAAVGENDKSEIAAVSGFDDGSLRFVIERIELVDSSGTVDGVPLKEATIHLFHLTDDLVDKGEDIYRGLLGQLVDCCQSAWINREPAWLRKSPFAERLQSEMNAYRVDRYLERSLASIAWREYHKEDAKDLLFIAQLQHLRLSDEYCTRALSHYWSFYSERIRLLDAGIVLQRAWNARDGALHQRWQAIRDGYLEFEGDIDRGDDMARAKKIARDTLNGDHRAPLDGRETSEPYFTLGHYHDLANRREDDAFVYWDDAFAPAKDDSDGEAS
;
A
#
# COMPACT_ATOMS: atom_id res chain seq x y z
N MET A 1 21.75 -26.39 21.57
CA MET A 1 20.57 -27.24 21.77
C MET A 1 19.42 -26.32 22.13
N VAL A 2 18.55 -25.97 21.17
CA VAL A 2 17.34 -25.18 21.46
C VAL A 2 16.44 -26.04 22.34
N THR A 3 15.97 -25.52 23.48
CA THR A 3 14.96 -26.21 24.29
C THR A 3 13.69 -26.33 23.46
N ALA A 4 13.41 -27.53 22.93
CA ALA A 4 12.34 -27.77 21.96
C ALA A 4 10.96 -27.27 22.44
N GLU A 5 10.72 -27.26 23.76
CA GLU A 5 9.48 -26.73 24.34
C GLU A 5 9.37 -25.21 24.27
N ALA A 6 10.44 -24.47 24.59
CA ALA A 6 10.42 -23.01 24.54
C ALA A 6 10.23 -22.51 23.10
N GLY A 7 10.95 -23.13 22.15
CA GLY A 7 10.78 -22.83 20.72
C GLY A 7 9.36 -23.09 20.22
N THR A 8 8.71 -24.16 20.70
CA THR A 8 7.33 -24.48 20.31
C THR A 8 6.32 -23.45 20.84
N LYS A 9 6.47 -23.02 22.09
CA LYS A 9 5.58 -22.00 22.69
C LYS A 9 5.76 -20.65 22.02
N ILE A 10 7.01 -20.21 21.82
CA ILE A 10 7.31 -18.94 21.15
C ILE A 10 6.74 -18.93 19.74
N ALA A 11 6.86 -20.01 18.97
CA ALA A 11 6.26 -20.09 17.65
C ALA A 11 4.72 -19.97 17.68
N GLY A 12 4.07 -20.54 18.71
CA GLY A 12 2.64 -20.38 18.93
C GLY A 12 2.24 -18.93 19.17
N TYR A 13 2.87 -18.25 20.13
CA TYR A 13 2.58 -16.85 20.43
C TYR A 13 2.92 -15.92 19.25
N THR A 14 4.03 -16.17 18.54
CA THR A 14 4.35 -15.41 17.33
C THR A 14 3.30 -15.61 16.24
N TYR A 15 2.74 -16.83 16.11
CA TYR A 15 1.68 -17.09 15.13
C TYR A 15 0.43 -16.24 15.43
N GLN A 16 0.02 -16.13 16.69
CA GLN A 16 -1.10 -15.25 17.09
C GLN A 16 -0.85 -13.78 16.72
N LEU A 17 0.37 -13.26 16.91
CA LEU A 17 0.70 -11.88 16.52
C LEU A 17 0.63 -11.68 15.00
N GLN A 18 1.06 -12.68 14.22
CA GLN A 18 0.94 -12.66 12.76
C GLN A 18 -0.54 -12.73 12.32
N ARG A 19 -1.35 -13.53 13.02
CA ARG A 19 -2.80 -13.65 12.81
C ARG A 19 -3.54 -12.36 13.12
N ALA A 20 -3.20 -11.70 14.22
CA ALA A 20 -3.73 -10.39 14.57
C ALA A 20 -3.45 -9.34 13.48
N LEU A 21 -2.21 -9.29 12.95
CA LEU A 21 -1.88 -8.40 11.84
C LEU A 21 -2.67 -8.73 10.57
N HIS A 22 -2.76 -10.02 10.23
CA HIS A 22 -3.53 -10.48 9.08
C HIS A 22 -5.00 -10.09 9.20
N ARG A 23 -5.66 -10.36 10.34
CA ARG A 23 -7.05 -9.97 10.63
C ARG A 23 -7.28 -8.48 10.50
N MET A 24 -6.35 -7.67 11.00
CA MET A 24 -6.43 -6.22 10.92
C MET A 24 -6.54 -5.72 9.47
N PHE A 25 -5.74 -6.28 8.57
CA PHE A 25 -5.70 -5.89 7.16
C PHE A 25 -6.71 -6.62 6.27
N SER A 26 -7.15 -7.83 6.64
CA SER A 26 -8.15 -8.59 5.88
C SER A 26 -9.58 -8.14 6.16
N SER A 27 -9.83 -7.49 7.30
CA SER A 27 -11.14 -6.93 7.60
C SER A 27 -11.50 -5.80 6.64
N VAL A 28 -12.68 -5.91 6.04
CA VAL A 28 -13.26 -4.88 5.16
C VAL A 28 -13.78 -3.66 5.94
N HIS A 29 -13.96 -3.81 7.26
CA HIS A 29 -14.45 -2.74 8.12
C HIS A 29 -13.31 -1.77 8.49
N GLY A 30 -13.62 -0.47 8.46
CA GLY A 30 -12.67 0.58 8.83
C GLY A 30 -12.54 0.77 10.35
N ASN A 31 -13.64 0.58 11.08
CA ASN A 31 -13.71 0.75 12.52
C ASN A 31 -13.70 -0.61 13.23
N ILE A 32 -12.49 -1.12 13.47
CA ILE A 32 -12.27 -2.38 14.19
C ILE A 32 -11.27 -2.21 15.33
N LEU A 33 -11.41 -3.08 16.34
CA LEU A 33 -10.42 -3.34 17.38
C LEU A 33 -9.93 -4.78 17.27
N ILE A 34 -8.62 -4.97 17.33
CA ILE A 34 -7.99 -6.29 17.40
C ILE A 34 -7.44 -6.47 18.81
N GLY A 35 -7.96 -7.45 19.54
CA GLY A 35 -7.44 -7.91 20.82
C GLY A 35 -6.47 -9.07 20.61
N VAL A 36 -5.34 -9.06 21.31
CA VAL A 36 -4.40 -10.21 21.36
C VAL A 36 -4.28 -10.70 22.80
N GLU A 37 -4.48 -12.00 23.02
CA GLU A 37 -4.54 -12.62 24.35
C GLU A 37 -5.57 -11.89 25.24
N THR A 38 -6.80 -11.77 24.73
CA THR A 38 -7.91 -11.05 25.40
C THR A 38 -9.07 -11.99 25.74
N GLY A 39 -10.16 -11.95 24.97
CA GLY A 39 -11.26 -12.92 25.08
C GLY A 39 -10.92 -14.28 24.47
N ASP A 40 -9.94 -14.32 23.57
CA ASP A 40 -9.34 -15.49 22.95
C ASP A 40 -7.91 -15.13 22.52
N ASP A 41 -7.21 -16.04 21.82
CA ASP A 41 -5.87 -15.80 21.26
C ASP A 41 -5.85 -14.50 20.42
N VAL A 42 -6.82 -14.35 19.51
CA VAL A 42 -7.08 -13.12 18.74
C VAL A 42 -8.57 -12.81 18.74
N VAL A 43 -8.96 -11.56 18.98
CA VAL A 43 -10.36 -11.12 18.94
C VAL A 43 -10.51 -9.94 18.01
N GLU A 44 -11.45 -10.00 17.07
CA GLU A 44 -11.84 -8.85 16.23
C GLU A 44 -13.19 -8.34 16.72
N LEU A 45 -13.25 -7.06 17.11
CA LEU A 45 -14.50 -6.35 17.37
C LEU A 45 -14.74 -5.35 16.24
N ARG A 46 -15.94 -5.40 15.64
CA ARG A 46 -16.37 -4.51 14.56
C ARG A 46 -17.46 -3.60 15.10
N MET A 47 -17.24 -2.29 15.01
CA MET A 47 -18.24 -1.31 15.42
C MET A 47 -19.10 -0.96 14.21
N ASN A 48 -20.39 -1.27 14.29
CA ASN A 48 -21.35 -0.96 13.25
C ASN A 48 -21.87 0.48 13.38
N ASP A 49 -22.38 1.03 12.27
CA ASP A 49 -22.87 2.43 12.22
C ASP A 49 -24.11 2.65 13.09
N ASP A 50 -24.88 1.61 13.38
CA ASP A 50 -26.03 1.62 14.28
C ASP A 50 -25.64 1.52 15.77
N GLY A 51 -24.34 1.45 16.06
CA GLY A 51 -23.79 1.38 17.41
C GLY A 51 -23.72 -0.04 17.98
N THR A 52 -24.13 -1.07 17.25
CA THR A 52 -23.91 -2.45 17.67
C THR A 52 -22.46 -2.89 17.44
N ILE A 53 -22.07 -4.01 18.07
CA ILE A 53 -20.73 -4.56 17.98
C ILE A 53 -20.83 -6.01 17.56
N ASP A 54 -20.14 -6.38 16.49
CA ASP A 54 -19.93 -7.78 16.12
C ASP A 54 -18.58 -8.27 16.63
N ALA A 55 -18.49 -9.53 17.00
CA ALA A 55 -17.28 -10.14 17.53
C ALA A 55 -16.87 -11.40 16.76
N VAL A 56 -15.58 -11.53 16.51
CA VAL A 56 -14.93 -12.76 16.06
C VAL A 56 -13.92 -13.18 17.10
N PHE A 57 -14.08 -14.38 17.67
CA PHE A 57 -13.14 -14.99 18.61
C PHE A 57 -12.32 -16.03 17.86
N GLU A 58 -11.02 -15.85 17.77
CA GLU A 58 -10.11 -16.72 17.03
C GLU A 58 -9.16 -17.43 17.99
N GLN A 59 -9.13 -18.76 17.88
CA GLN A 59 -8.22 -19.64 18.59
C GLN A 59 -7.16 -20.18 17.64
N ASP A 60 -5.89 -19.92 17.93
CA ASP A 60 -4.78 -20.17 17.01
C ASP A 60 -3.96 -21.40 17.38
N LYS A 61 -3.84 -22.34 16.43
CA LYS A 61 -3.01 -23.54 16.61
C LYS A 61 -1.88 -23.65 15.60
N HIS A 62 -0.69 -23.27 16.07
CA HIS A 62 0.55 -23.52 15.34
C HIS A 62 1.14 -24.92 15.64
N THR A 63 1.35 -25.70 14.59
CA THR A 63 1.94 -27.05 14.64
C THR A 63 3.28 -27.06 13.91
N ILE A 64 4.37 -27.34 14.65
CA ILE A 64 5.74 -27.41 14.11
C ILE A 64 6.08 -28.82 13.57
N LYS A 65 5.52 -29.87 14.17
CA LYS A 65 5.82 -31.26 13.77
C LYS A 65 5.29 -31.53 12.36
N GLU A 66 6.13 -32.08 11.50
CA GLU A 66 5.82 -32.31 10.08
C GLU A 66 4.56 -33.16 9.88
N GLY A 67 4.36 -34.21 10.69
CA GLY A 67 3.15 -35.05 10.73
C GLY A 67 2.18 -34.73 11.87
N GLY A 68 2.31 -33.56 12.51
CA GLY A 68 1.42 -33.14 13.58
C GLY A 68 0.01 -32.88 13.04
N ARG A 69 -1.00 -33.42 13.71
CA ARG A 69 -2.41 -33.18 13.40
C ARG A 69 -2.92 -32.08 14.34
N PRO A 70 -3.32 -30.91 13.83
CA PRO A 70 -3.99 -29.91 14.65
C PRO A 70 -5.39 -30.42 15.04
N TYR A 71 -5.84 -30.03 16.24
CA TYR A 71 -7.16 -30.38 16.79
C TYR A 71 -7.59 -31.86 16.62
N PRO A 72 -6.79 -32.86 17.05
CA PRO A 72 -7.26 -34.25 17.01
C PRO A 72 -8.50 -34.42 17.90
N ASP A 73 -9.39 -35.36 17.59
CA ASP A 73 -10.66 -35.53 18.33
C ASP A 73 -10.49 -35.80 19.83
N GLY A 74 -9.35 -36.34 20.26
CA GLY A 74 -9.01 -36.50 21.69
C GLY A 74 -8.27 -35.30 22.30
N SER A 75 -8.13 -34.21 21.55
CA SER A 75 -7.38 -33.01 21.95
C SER A 75 -8.07 -32.30 23.09
N LYS A 76 -7.40 -32.24 24.25
CA LYS A 76 -7.81 -31.34 25.33
C LYS A 76 -8.00 -29.90 24.82
N ASN A 77 -7.13 -29.43 23.92
CA ASN A 77 -7.18 -28.04 23.44
C ASN A 77 -8.45 -27.74 22.63
N LEU A 78 -8.95 -28.69 21.82
CA LEU A 78 -10.17 -28.45 21.04
C LEU A 78 -11.38 -28.30 21.96
N TRP A 79 -11.56 -29.29 22.85
CA TRP A 79 -12.69 -29.31 23.75
C TRP A 79 -12.64 -28.19 24.79
N HIS A 80 -11.45 -27.83 25.28
CA HIS A 80 -11.29 -26.70 26.18
C HIS A 80 -11.68 -25.37 25.52
N THR A 81 -11.30 -25.16 24.26
CA THR A 81 -11.72 -23.97 23.50
C THR A 81 -13.24 -23.92 23.34
N ILE A 82 -13.87 -25.02 22.94
CA ILE A 82 -15.33 -25.08 22.79
C ILE A 82 -16.02 -24.84 24.15
N HIS A 83 -15.48 -25.42 25.23
CA HIS A 83 -15.99 -25.20 26.58
C HIS A 83 -15.94 -23.73 26.99
N ILE A 84 -14.84 -23.02 26.73
CA ILE A 84 -14.72 -21.58 27.01
C ILE A 84 -15.76 -20.77 26.23
N TRP A 85 -15.98 -21.09 24.96
CA TRP A 85 -16.99 -20.41 24.13
C TRP A 85 -18.41 -20.66 24.65
N LEU A 86 -18.71 -21.89 25.10
CA LEU A 86 -20.00 -22.23 25.69
C LEU A 86 -20.22 -21.57 27.05
N ASP A 87 -19.21 -21.54 27.92
CA ASP A 87 -19.28 -20.92 29.25
C ASP A 87 -19.52 -19.40 29.17
N SER A 88 -19.11 -18.77 28.05
CA SER A 88 -19.29 -17.34 27.80
C SER A 88 -20.47 -16.99 26.88
N VAL A 89 -21.28 -17.98 26.47
CA VAL A 89 -22.29 -17.80 25.40
C VAL A 89 -23.37 -16.77 25.75
N ASP A 90 -23.90 -16.80 26.97
CA ASP A 90 -24.97 -15.87 27.38
C ASP A 90 -24.45 -14.42 27.39
N LYS A 91 -23.26 -14.22 27.95
CA LYS A 91 -22.59 -12.92 27.94
C LYS A 91 -22.29 -12.44 26.52
N ALA A 92 -21.84 -13.33 25.64
CA ALA A 92 -21.57 -12.99 24.25
C ALA A 92 -22.86 -12.54 23.52
N ARG A 93 -23.98 -13.22 23.76
CA ARG A 93 -25.30 -12.88 23.18
C ARG A 93 -25.87 -11.57 23.70
N GLU A 94 -25.53 -11.18 24.93
CA GLU A 94 -25.92 -9.89 25.50
C GLU A 94 -25.05 -8.73 24.97
N GLN A 95 -23.76 -9.00 24.72
CA GLN A 95 -22.78 -7.97 24.41
C GLN A 95 -22.66 -7.66 22.90
N TYR A 96 -22.90 -8.65 22.03
CA TYR A 96 -22.63 -8.55 20.61
C TYR A 96 -23.87 -8.84 19.75
N SER A 97 -24.03 -8.11 18.65
CA SER A 97 -25.10 -8.36 17.68
C SER A 97 -24.86 -9.64 16.89
N GLU A 98 -23.62 -9.85 16.44
CA GLU A 98 -23.19 -11.08 15.79
C GLU A 98 -21.92 -11.62 16.45
N VAL A 99 -21.82 -12.95 16.55
CA VAL A 99 -20.67 -13.66 17.11
C VAL A 99 -20.21 -14.73 16.15
N ARG A 100 -18.90 -14.82 15.92
CA ARG A 100 -18.26 -15.93 15.19
C ARG A 100 -17.10 -16.48 15.99
N TYR A 101 -16.87 -17.77 15.85
CA TYR A 101 -15.77 -18.49 16.47
C TYR A 101 -14.88 -19.07 15.36
N CYS A 102 -13.59 -18.80 15.37
CA CYS A 102 -12.67 -19.26 14.35
C CYS A 102 -11.63 -20.19 14.96
N LEU A 103 -11.61 -21.44 14.52
CA LEU A 103 -10.48 -22.33 14.74
C LEU A 103 -9.48 -22.10 13.62
N VAL A 104 -8.23 -21.77 13.94
CA VAL A 104 -7.22 -21.46 12.93
C VAL A 104 -5.99 -22.33 13.11
N THR A 105 -5.46 -22.86 12.02
CA THR A 105 -4.22 -23.65 12.07
C THR A 105 -3.38 -23.58 10.81
N ASN A 106 -2.07 -23.70 10.98
CA ASN A 106 -1.10 -23.71 9.88
C ASN A 106 -1.05 -25.04 9.10
N LYS A 107 -1.69 -26.11 9.58
CA LYS A 107 -1.66 -27.45 8.95
C LYS A 107 -3.06 -27.87 8.51
N PRO A 108 -3.19 -28.71 7.48
CA PRO A 108 -4.49 -29.18 7.04
C PRO A 108 -5.19 -30.03 8.12
N VAL A 109 -6.49 -29.81 8.29
CA VAL A 109 -7.35 -30.63 9.17
C VAL A 109 -8.09 -31.67 8.33
N PRO A 110 -7.98 -32.97 8.67
CA PRO A 110 -8.66 -34.04 7.92
C PRO A 110 -10.18 -33.91 7.89
N ALA A 111 -10.81 -34.33 6.79
CA ALA A 111 -12.26 -34.23 6.59
C ALA A 111 -13.10 -34.90 7.70
N GLN A 112 -12.59 -36.01 8.22
CA GLN A 112 -13.24 -36.81 9.27
C GLN A 112 -12.95 -36.33 10.70
N ALA A 113 -12.15 -35.28 10.88
CA ALA A 113 -11.85 -34.74 12.20
C ALA A 113 -13.02 -33.90 12.71
N MET A 114 -13.26 -33.94 14.02
CA MET A 114 -14.36 -33.22 14.64
C MET A 114 -14.30 -31.71 14.38
N ALA A 115 -13.10 -31.11 14.45
CA ALA A 115 -12.91 -29.69 14.15
C ALA A 115 -13.35 -29.31 12.73
N ARG A 116 -13.17 -30.18 11.74
CA ARG A 116 -13.66 -29.96 10.37
C ARG A 116 -15.18 -30.03 10.32
N ARG A 117 -15.76 -31.08 10.87
CA ARG A 117 -17.22 -31.24 10.90
C ARG A 117 -17.92 -30.05 11.57
N LEU A 118 -17.36 -29.56 12.68
CA LEU A 118 -17.82 -28.35 13.35
C LEU A 118 -17.76 -27.12 12.43
N GLY A 119 -16.64 -26.89 11.74
CA GLY A 119 -16.50 -25.76 10.82
C GLY A 119 -17.32 -25.85 9.54
N ASP A 120 -17.70 -27.07 9.12
CA ASP A 120 -18.50 -27.31 7.91
C ASP A 120 -20.01 -27.37 8.22
N ALA A 121 -20.41 -27.35 9.50
CA ALA A 121 -21.80 -27.50 9.96
C ALA A 121 -22.66 -26.25 9.65
N THR A 122 -23.05 -26.12 8.38
CA THR A 122 -23.81 -24.97 7.88
C THR A 122 -25.32 -25.19 7.82
N LYS A 123 -25.78 -26.46 7.89
CA LYS A 123 -27.21 -26.81 7.88
C LYS A 123 -27.64 -27.34 9.25
N PRO A 124 -28.93 -27.20 9.61
CA PRO A 124 -29.44 -27.75 10.87
C PRO A 124 -29.15 -29.23 11.07
N GLU A 125 -29.25 -30.04 10.00
CA GLU A 125 -28.96 -31.48 10.06
C GLU A 125 -27.49 -31.77 10.42
N ASP A 126 -26.56 -30.97 9.90
CA ASP A 126 -25.13 -31.12 10.17
C ASP A 126 -24.80 -30.72 11.62
N VAL A 127 -25.46 -29.68 12.14
CA VAL A 127 -25.34 -29.24 13.53
C VAL A 127 -25.85 -30.31 14.50
N GLU A 128 -27.02 -30.88 14.24
CA GLU A 128 -27.57 -31.97 15.05
C GLU A 128 -26.68 -33.22 15.02
N ALA A 129 -26.07 -33.54 13.87
CA ALA A 129 -25.10 -34.62 13.77
C ALA A 129 -23.85 -34.35 14.61
N CYS A 130 -23.35 -33.10 14.63
CA CYS A 130 -22.23 -32.71 15.49
C CYS A 130 -22.58 -32.83 16.98
N ILE A 131 -23.77 -32.37 17.39
CA ILE A 131 -24.24 -32.51 18.78
C ILE A 131 -24.32 -33.98 19.17
N ALA A 132 -24.95 -34.83 18.35
CA ALA A 132 -25.04 -36.27 18.60
C ALA A 132 -23.66 -36.92 18.77
N GLU A 133 -22.70 -36.55 17.92
CA GLU A 133 -21.33 -37.06 18.02
C GLU A 133 -20.61 -36.58 19.30
N ILE A 134 -20.82 -35.33 19.73
CA ILE A 134 -20.30 -34.84 21.02
C ILE A 134 -20.85 -35.69 22.17
N ARG A 135 -22.17 -35.97 22.16
CA ARG A 135 -22.80 -36.80 23.19
C ARG A 135 -22.26 -38.22 23.18
N GLU A 136 -22.10 -38.82 22.00
CA GLU A 136 -21.57 -40.18 21.84
C GLU A 136 -20.13 -40.27 22.36
N LYS A 137 -19.26 -39.35 21.95
CA LYS A 137 -17.86 -39.33 22.41
C LYS A 137 -17.77 -39.09 23.90
N ALA A 138 -18.60 -38.23 24.48
CA ALA A 138 -18.66 -38.01 25.93
C ALA A 138 -19.15 -39.26 26.70
N ALA A 139 -20.12 -40.00 26.16
CA ALA A 139 -20.58 -41.25 26.76
C ALA A 139 -19.47 -42.33 26.77
N ALA A 140 -18.60 -42.34 25.74
CA ALA A 140 -17.52 -43.31 25.63
C ALA A 140 -16.40 -43.14 26.68
N VAL A 141 -16.24 -41.94 27.27
CA VAL A 141 -15.24 -41.69 28.33
C VAL A 141 -15.75 -42.02 29.74
N GLY A 142 -17.06 -42.18 29.93
CA GLY A 142 -17.72 -42.65 31.16
C GLY A 142 -18.13 -41.56 32.16
N GLU A 143 -19.12 -41.86 33.02
CA GLU A 143 -19.82 -40.87 33.89
C GLU A 143 -18.95 -40.17 34.95
N ASN A 144 -17.78 -40.71 35.28
CA ASN A 144 -16.85 -40.13 36.27
C ASN A 144 -15.68 -39.36 35.64
N ASP A 145 -15.63 -39.25 34.30
CA ASP A 145 -14.58 -38.50 33.63
C ASP A 145 -14.83 -36.98 33.74
N LYS A 146 -13.79 -36.24 34.12
CA LYS A 146 -13.76 -34.78 34.19
C LYS A 146 -13.05 -34.17 32.97
N SER A 147 -13.04 -34.89 31.86
CA SER A 147 -12.47 -34.41 30.60
C SER A 147 -13.30 -33.25 30.04
N GLU A 148 -12.65 -32.37 29.29
CA GLU A 148 -13.30 -31.19 28.69
C GLU A 148 -14.45 -31.59 27.77
N ILE A 149 -14.40 -32.76 27.13
CA ILE A 149 -15.51 -33.24 26.28
C ILE A 149 -16.75 -33.60 27.10
N ALA A 150 -16.59 -34.11 28.32
CA ALA A 150 -17.70 -34.36 29.23
C ALA A 150 -18.32 -33.03 29.71
N ALA A 151 -17.49 -32.00 29.90
CA ALA A 151 -17.94 -30.65 30.24
C ALA A 151 -18.61 -29.91 29.08
N VAL A 152 -18.22 -30.17 27.82
CA VAL A 152 -18.87 -29.64 26.60
C VAL A 152 -20.19 -30.33 26.30
N SER A 153 -20.25 -31.67 26.48
CA SER A 153 -21.54 -32.33 26.74
C SER A 153 -22.13 -31.74 28.04
N GLY A 154 -23.26 -32.11 28.62
CA GLY A 154 -23.78 -31.37 29.80
C GLY A 154 -24.27 -29.92 29.56
N PHE A 155 -23.72 -29.12 28.62
CA PHE A 155 -24.41 -27.92 28.11
C PHE A 155 -25.70 -28.31 27.40
N ASP A 156 -26.69 -27.43 27.38
CA ASP A 156 -27.96 -27.66 26.68
C ASP A 156 -27.80 -27.59 25.15
N ASP A 157 -28.72 -28.23 24.42
CA ASP A 157 -28.66 -28.32 22.97
C ASP A 157 -28.81 -26.95 22.28
N GLY A 158 -29.48 -25.98 22.92
CA GLY A 158 -29.62 -24.62 22.39
C GLY A 158 -28.30 -23.86 22.41
N SER A 159 -27.55 -23.94 23.50
CA SER A 159 -26.21 -23.37 23.63
C SER A 159 -25.22 -24.04 22.68
N LEU A 160 -25.24 -25.38 22.59
CA LEU A 160 -24.42 -26.14 21.66
C LEU A 160 -24.71 -25.74 20.21
N ARG A 161 -25.99 -25.71 19.82
CA ARG A 161 -26.40 -25.29 18.49
C ARG A 161 -25.92 -23.88 18.17
N PHE A 162 -26.12 -22.94 19.09
CA PHE A 162 -25.72 -21.54 18.89
C PHE A 162 -24.23 -21.41 18.56
N VAL A 163 -23.36 -22.09 19.33
CA VAL A 163 -21.91 -22.06 19.13
C VAL A 163 -21.52 -22.78 17.84
N ILE A 164 -22.01 -24.01 17.62
CA ILE A 164 -21.63 -24.83 16.45
C ILE A 164 -21.98 -24.13 15.13
N GLU A 165 -23.17 -23.54 15.02
CA GLU A 165 -23.59 -22.77 13.83
C GLU A 165 -22.67 -21.59 13.49
N ARG A 166 -21.83 -21.16 14.44
CA ARG A 166 -20.96 -19.99 14.35
C ARG A 166 -19.47 -20.34 14.33
N ILE A 167 -19.12 -21.63 14.31
CA ILE A 167 -17.73 -22.07 14.17
C ILE A 167 -17.33 -22.05 12.69
N GLU A 168 -16.20 -21.40 12.41
CA GLU A 168 -15.48 -21.48 11.14
C GLU A 168 -14.12 -22.14 11.38
N LEU A 169 -13.67 -22.95 10.43
CA LEU A 169 -12.33 -23.55 10.45
C LEU A 169 -11.48 -22.98 9.30
N VAL A 170 -10.38 -22.33 9.64
CA VAL A 170 -9.38 -21.86 8.66
C VAL A 170 -8.08 -22.65 8.87
N ASP A 171 -7.85 -23.65 8.03
CA ASP A 171 -6.65 -24.48 8.11
C ASP A 171 -5.64 -24.12 7.01
N SER A 172 -4.64 -24.99 6.80
CA SER A 172 -3.68 -24.88 5.69
C SER A 172 -3.07 -23.48 5.56
N SER A 173 -2.17 -23.10 6.47
CA SER A 173 -1.60 -21.75 6.64
C SER A 173 -2.49 -20.74 7.39
N GLY A 174 -3.74 -21.08 7.69
CA GLY A 174 -4.65 -20.21 8.43
C GLY A 174 -5.17 -19.06 7.58
N THR A 175 -5.19 -19.21 6.27
CA THR A 175 -5.72 -18.23 5.33
C THR A 175 -6.74 -18.92 4.43
N VAL A 176 -7.69 -18.17 3.87
CA VAL A 176 -8.81 -18.74 3.09
C VAL A 176 -8.32 -19.50 1.84
N ASP A 177 -7.22 -19.07 1.23
CA ASP A 177 -6.70 -19.64 -0.03
C ASP A 177 -5.47 -20.54 0.13
N GLY A 178 -5.08 -20.86 1.36
CA GLY A 178 -3.89 -21.68 1.62
C GLY A 178 -2.54 -20.97 1.36
N VAL A 179 -2.57 -19.67 1.07
CA VAL A 179 -1.37 -18.84 0.91
C VAL A 179 -0.69 -18.70 2.27
N PRO A 180 0.64 -18.85 2.40
CA PRO A 180 1.28 -18.73 3.69
C PRO A 180 1.03 -17.34 4.31
N LEU A 181 0.83 -17.31 5.63
CA LEU A 181 0.21 -16.19 6.34
C LEU A 181 0.89 -14.83 6.10
N LYS A 182 2.22 -14.82 6.06
CA LYS A 182 3.01 -13.61 5.83
C LYS A 182 2.74 -13.07 4.42
N GLU A 183 2.83 -13.93 3.41
CA GLU A 183 2.60 -13.60 2.00
C GLU A 183 1.16 -13.13 1.79
N ALA A 184 0.18 -13.81 2.38
CA ALA A 184 -1.22 -13.40 2.34
C ALA A 184 -1.42 -12.01 2.95
N THR A 185 -0.73 -11.70 4.05
CA THR A 185 -0.78 -10.38 4.69
C THR A 185 -0.13 -9.30 3.83
N ILE A 186 1.01 -9.60 3.20
CA ILE A 186 1.68 -8.68 2.27
C ILE A 186 0.79 -8.36 1.06
N HIS A 187 0.06 -9.34 0.52
CA HIS A 187 -0.89 -9.10 -0.57
C HIS A 187 -1.98 -8.09 -0.17
N LEU A 188 -2.44 -8.11 1.08
CA LEU A 188 -3.43 -7.16 1.60
C LEU A 188 -2.90 -5.73 1.74
N PHE A 189 -1.58 -5.52 1.68
CA PHE A 189 -1.00 -4.18 1.66
C PHE A 189 -1.18 -3.46 0.32
N HIS A 190 -1.57 -4.19 -0.75
CA HIS A 190 -1.77 -3.66 -2.09
C HIS A 190 -0.55 -2.83 -2.57
N LEU A 191 0.64 -3.38 -2.36
CA LEU A 191 1.89 -2.76 -2.79
C LEU A 191 1.89 -2.61 -4.31
N THR A 192 2.34 -1.46 -4.77
CA THR A 192 2.58 -1.20 -6.19
C THR A 192 3.85 -1.91 -6.65
N ASP A 193 4.01 -2.10 -7.96
CA ASP A 193 5.15 -2.83 -8.56
C ASP A 193 6.52 -2.33 -8.09
N ASP A 194 6.64 -1.03 -7.79
CA ASP A 194 7.85 -0.41 -7.24
C ASP A 194 8.15 -0.75 -5.78
N LEU A 195 7.24 -1.41 -5.07
CA LEU A 195 7.38 -1.74 -3.65
C LEU A 195 7.26 -3.24 -3.38
N VAL A 196 7.01 -4.08 -4.38
CA VAL A 196 6.88 -5.53 -4.22
C VAL A 196 8.12 -6.13 -3.55
N ASP A 197 9.33 -5.68 -3.94
CA ASP A 197 10.59 -6.15 -3.36
C ASP A 197 10.81 -5.66 -1.91
N LYS A 198 10.02 -4.68 -1.44
CA LYS A 198 10.05 -4.14 -0.07
C LYS A 198 8.97 -4.74 0.83
N GLY A 199 8.09 -5.60 0.31
CA GLY A 199 6.95 -6.11 1.07
C GLY A 199 7.33 -6.83 2.36
N GLU A 200 8.44 -7.58 2.37
CA GLU A 200 8.92 -8.21 3.60
C GLU A 200 9.37 -7.21 4.67
N ASP A 201 10.06 -6.14 4.27
CA ASP A 201 10.57 -5.13 5.21
C ASP A 201 9.41 -4.32 5.78
N ILE A 202 8.45 -3.93 4.94
CA ILE A 202 7.20 -3.27 5.34
C ILE A 202 6.43 -4.15 6.34
N TYR A 203 6.28 -5.44 6.03
CA TYR A 203 5.64 -6.41 6.94
C TYR A 203 6.33 -6.48 8.30
N ARG A 204 7.67 -6.54 8.32
CA ARG A 204 8.45 -6.58 9.57
C ARG A 204 8.27 -5.31 10.38
N GLY A 205 8.21 -4.14 9.73
CA GLY A 205 7.95 -2.86 10.39
C GLY A 205 6.58 -2.84 11.08
N LEU A 206 5.54 -3.27 10.38
CA LEU A 206 4.17 -3.33 10.91
C LEU A 206 4.01 -4.38 12.03
N LEU A 207 4.58 -5.58 11.84
CA LEU A 207 4.56 -6.61 12.88
C LEU A 207 5.36 -6.17 14.11
N GLY A 208 6.48 -5.47 13.92
CA GLY A 208 7.26 -4.87 15.01
C GLY A 208 6.44 -3.88 15.84
N GLN A 209 5.73 -2.96 15.19
CA GLN A 209 4.81 -2.04 15.88
C GLN A 209 3.73 -2.82 16.67
N LEU A 210 3.17 -3.88 16.08
CA LEU A 210 2.16 -4.69 16.75
C LEU A 210 2.72 -5.35 18.02
N VAL A 211 3.89 -5.96 17.90
CA VAL A 211 4.62 -6.58 19.03
C VAL A 211 4.87 -5.55 20.13
N ASP A 212 5.36 -4.36 19.78
CA ASP A 212 5.65 -3.30 20.74
C ASP A 212 4.39 -2.82 21.47
N CYS A 213 3.27 -2.67 20.76
CA CYS A 213 1.99 -2.31 21.36
C CYS A 213 1.51 -3.39 22.33
N CYS A 214 1.55 -4.67 21.94
CA CYS A 214 1.14 -5.77 22.80
C CYS A 214 2.03 -5.88 24.05
N GLN A 215 3.36 -5.83 23.87
CA GLN A 215 4.30 -5.86 24.98
C GLN A 215 4.09 -4.71 25.96
N SER A 216 3.87 -3.50 25.45
CA SER A 216 3.60 -2.33 26.29
C SER A 216 2.35 -2.52 27.14
N ALA A 217 1.26 -3.01 26.55
CA ALA A 217 0.01 -3.30 27.27
C ALA A 217 0.23 -4.38 28.34
N TRP A 218 0.86 -5.50 27.99
CA TRP A 218 1.06 -6.62 28.93
C TRP A 218 2.00 -6.30 30.08
N ILE A 219 3.07 -5.50 29.84
CA ILE A 219 3.95 -5.00 30.90
C ILE A 219 3.16 -4.15 31.90
N ASN A 220 2.21 -3.36 31.41
CA ASN A 220 1.32 -2.55 32.24
C ASN A 220 0.13 -3.35 32.81
N ARG A 221 0.03 -4.65 32.53
CA ARG A 221 -1.07 -5.55 32.92
C ARG A 221 -2.43 -5.10 32.35
N GLU A 222 -2.41 -4.55 31.15
CA GLU A 222 -3.58 -4.13 30.39
C GLU A 222 -3.84 -5.12 29.23
N PRO A 223 -5.10 -5.27 28.80
CA PRO A 223 -5.42 -6.04 27.60
C PRO A 223 -4.88 -5.34 26.34
N ALA A 224 -4.29 -6.09 25.42
CA ALA A 224 -3.71 -5.56 24.20
C ALA A 224 -4.78 -5.33 23.11
N TRP A 225 -5.47 -4.19 23.18
CA TRP A 225 -6.43 -3.75 22.16
C TRP A 225 -5.80 -2.77 21.17
N LEU A 226 -5.87 -3.11 19.88
CA LEU A 226 -5.22 -2.40 18.79
C LEU A 226 -6.26 -1.86 17.81
N ARG A 227 -6.18 -0.57 17.48
CA ARG A 227 -6.99 0.03 16.41
C ARG A 227 -6.30 -0.16 15.06
N LYS A 228 -7.06 -0.24 13.98
CA LYS A 228 -6.53 -0.34 12.60
C LYS A 228 -5.83 0.94 12.11
N SER A 229 -6.34 2.13 12.46
CA SER A 229 -5.84 3.42 11.92
C SER A 229 -4.32 3.61 12.04
N PRO A 230 -3.69 3.42 13.24
CA PRO A 230 -2.25 3.63 13.39
C PRO A 230 -1.39 2.70 12.52
N PHE A 231 -1.89 1.50 12.20
CA PHE A 231 -1.18 0.56 11.34
C PHE A 231 -1.38 0.87 9.86
N ALA A 232 -2.58 1.33 9.47
CA ALA A 232 -2.83 1.82 8.12
C ALA A 232 -1.98 3.07 7.81
N GLU A 233 -1.89 4.01 8.75
CA GLU A 233 -1.01 5.18 8.67
C GLU A 233 0.46 4.78 8.59
N ARG A 234 0.89 3.81 9.42
CA ARG A 234 2.27 3.29 9.34
C ARG A 234 2.57 2.65 7.99
N LEU A 235 1.66 1.83 7.45
CA LEU A 235 1.83 1.21 6.13
C LEU A 235 2.08 2.28 5.06
N GLN A 236 1.26 3.34 5.03
CA GLN A 236 1.45 4.45 4.10
C GLN A 236 2.78 5.18 4.32
N SER A 237 3.18 5.39 5.57
CA SER A 237 4.47 6.00 5.89
C SER A 237 5.66 5.17 5.40
N GLU A 238 5.63 3.85 5.60
CA GLU A 238 6.68 2.94 5.12
C GLU A 238 6.76 2.95 3.58
N MET A 239 5.61 2.83 2.91
CA MET A 239 5.52 2.92 1.44
C MET A 239 6.11 4.23 0.91
N ASN A 240 5.80 5.35 1.59
CA ASN A 240 6.32 6.66 1.21
C ASN A 240 7.82 6.79 1.47
N ALA A 241 8.34 6.26 2.58
CA ALA A 241 9.76 6.29 2.88
C ALA A 241 10.59 5.61 1.78
N TYR A 242 10.15 4.44 1.30
CA TYR A 242 10.81 3.74 0.19
C TYR A 242 10.65 4.45 -1.17
N ARG A 243 9.60 5.25 -1.34
CA ARG A 243 9.39 6.07 -2.55
C ARG A 243 10.16 7.38 -2.53
N VAL A 244 10.48 7.94 -1.36
CA VAL A 244 11.33 9.14 -1.24
C VAL A 244 12.72 8.88 -1.83
N ASP A 245 13.22 7.64 -1.74
CA ASP A 245 14.47 7.23 -2.41
C ASP A 245 14.35 7.15 -3.95
N ARG A 246 13.13 7.07 -4.49
CA ARG A 246 12.86 7.15 -5.94
C ARG A 246 12.56 8.59 -6.32
N TYR A 247 13.63 9.37 -6.44
CA TYR A 247 13.59 10.76 -6.91
C TYR A 247 12.82 10.93 -8.23
N LEU A 248 12.27 12.13 -8.41
CA LEU A 248 11.53 12.57 -9.60
C LEU A 248 12.31 12.28 -10.89
N GLU A 249 13.59 12.61 -10.90
CA GLU A 249 14.49 12.45 -12.05
C GLU A 249 15.57 11.40 -11.80
N ARG A 250 15.78 10.54 -12.79
CA ARG A 250 16.92 9.63 -12.85
C ARG A 250 18.16 10.35 -13.37
N SER A 251 19.35 9.88 -12.98
CA SER A 251 20.60 10.42 -13.52
C SER A 251 20.65 10.31 -15.05
N LEU A 252 21.21 11.33 -15.72
CA LEU A 252 21.42 11.30 -17.17
C LEU A 252 22.27 10.10 -17.62
N ALA A 253 23.09 9.52 -16.72
CA ALA A 253 23.88 8.32 -16.98
C ALA A 253 23.08 7.01 -16.95
N SER A 254 21.92 6.98 -16.28
CA SER A 254 21.06 5.79 -16.16
C SER A 254 19.93 5.75 -17.19
N ILE A 255 19.70 6.85 -17.92
CA ILE A 255 18.68 6.94 -18.96
C ILE A 255 19.30 6.54 -20.32
N ALA A 256 18.80 5.47 -20.92
CA ALA A 256 19.19 5.05 -22.27
C ALA A 256 18.47 5.89 -23.35
N TRP A 257 18.75 7.19 -23.42
CA TRP A 257 18.18 8.11 -24.43
C TRP A 257 18.66 7.82 -25.88
N ARG A 258 19.68 6.98 -26.03
CA ARG A 258 20.29 6.63 -27.32
C ARG A 258 19.33 5.92 -28.29
N GLU A 259 18.24 5.33 -27.78
CA GLU A 259 17.22 4.70 -28.64
C GLU A 259 16.31 5.73 -29.33
N TYR A 260 16.02 6.86 -28.67
CA TYR A 260 15.20 7.96 -29.21
C TYR A 260 15.92 8.87 -30.21
N HIS A 261 17.27 8.80 -30.22
CA HIS A 261 18.11 9.59 -31.13
C HIS A 261 18.03 9.14 -32.61
N LYS A 262 17.15 8.18 -32.92
CA LYS A 262 16.91 7.64 -34.27
C LYS A 262 15.71 8.27 -34.98
N GLU A 263 14.85 9.03 -34.29
CA GLU A 263 13.78 9.79 -34.92
C GLU A 263 14.30 11.17 -35.38
N ASP A 264 13.80 11.66 -36.52
CA ASP A 264 14.34 12.82 -37.24
C ASP A 264 14.28 14.10 -36.37
N ALA A 265 15.39 14.43 -35.70
CA ALA A 265 15.57 15.66 -34.92
C ALA A 265 15.43 16.97 -35.75
N LYS A 266 15.24 16.85 -37.06
CA LYS A 266 15.13 17.96 -38.01
C LYS A 266 13.80 18.70 -37.94
N ASP A 267 12.78 18.10 -37.31
CA ASP A 267 11.43 18.67 -37.27
C ASP A 267 11.09 19.34 -35.92
N LEU A 268 12.02 19.36 -34.96
CA LEU A 268 11.79 19.98 -33.65
C LEU A 268 12.00 21.50 -33.72
N LEU A 269 10.95 22.27 -33.44
CA LEU A 269 10.94 23.73 -33.53
C LEU A 269 12.02 24.36 -32.62
N PHE A 270 12.26 23.82 -31.42
CA PHE A 270 13.33 24.35 -30.56
C PHE A 270 14.71 24.23 -31.22
N ILE A 271 14.99 23.17 -31.98
CA ILE A 271 16.26 23.01 -32.71
C ILE A 271 16.36 24.07 -33.81
N ALA A 272 15.28 24.32 -34.55
CA ALA A 272 15.23 25.39 -35.55
C ALA A 272 15.50 26.76 -34.93
N GLN A 273 14.96 27.04 -33.73
CA GLN A 273 15.26 28.26 -32.98
C GLN A 273 16.75 28.35 -32.59
N LEU A 274 17.36 27.28 -32.04
CA LEU A 274 18.78 27.27 -31.66
C LEU A 274 19.72 27.45 -32.87
N GLN A 275 19.37 26.85 -34.01
CA GLN A 275 20.10 27.00 -35.27
C GLN A 275 19.96 28.43 -35.85
N HIS A 276 18.78 29.03 -35.74
CA HIS A 276 18.56 30.44 -36.11
C HIS A 276 19.47 31.36 -35.31
N LEU A 277 19.66 31.08 -34.01
CA LEU A 277 20.61 31.79 -33.14
C LEU A 277 22.08 31.49 -33.47
N ARG A 278 22.38 30.69 -34.50
CA ARG A 278 23.74 30.30 -34.91
C ARG A 278 24.54 29.64 -33.78
N LEU A 279 23.88 28.86 -32.94
CA LEU A 279 24.55 28.02 -31.95
C LEU A 279 25.19 26.81 -32.64
N SER A 280 26.25 26.24 -32.02
CA SER A 280 26.98 25.14 -32.63
C SER A 280 26.15 23.85 -32.69
N ASP A 281 26.48 22.98 -33.64
CA ASP A 281 25.87 21.64 -33.74
C ASP A 281 26.08 20.83 -32.45
N GLU A 282 27.22 21.02 -31.77
CA GLU A 282 27.49 20.39 -30.47
C GLU A 282 26.51 20.87 -29.38
N TYR A 283 26.19 22.16 -29.36
CA TYR A 283 25.20 22.70 -28.45
C TYR A 283 23.81 22.13 -28.74
N CYS A 284 23.41 22.09 -30.02
CA CYS A 284 22.13 21.53 -30.45
C CYS A 284 22.01 20.04 -30.09
N THR A 285 23.08 19.26 -30.26
CA THR A 285 23.14 17.84 -29.87
C THR A 285 22.93 17.67 -28.36
N ARG A 286 23.52 18.55 -27.55
CA ARG A 286 23.35 18.54 -26.10
C ARG A 286 21.93 18.92 -25.67
N ALA A 287 21.35 19.93 -26.31
CA ALA A 287 19.96 20.34 -26.10
C ALA A 287 18.98 19.19 -26.43
N LEU A 288 19.24 18.46 -27.51
CA LEU A 288 18.46 17.27 -27.89
C LEU A 288 18.52 16.17 -26.82
N SER A 289 19.70 15.92 -26.25
CA SER A 289 19.85 14.98 -25.13
C SER A 289 19.02 15.39 -23.91
N HIS A 290 19.00 16.69 -23.58
CA HIS A 290 18.17 17.20 -22.49
C HIS A 290 16.67 17.03 -22.77
N TYR A 291 16.21 17.37 -23.98
CA TYR A 291 14.82 17.21 -24.40
C TYR A 291 14.34 15.76 -24.24
N TRP A 292 15.07 14.79 -24.80
CA TRP A 292 14.67 13.38 -24.74
C TRP A 292 14.73 12.80 -23.33
N SER A 293 15.73 13.19 -22.54
CA SER A 293 15.84 12.76 -21.14
C SER A 293 14.67 13.30 -20.31
N PHE A 294 14.31 14.57 -20.50
CA PHE A 294 13.12 15.15 -19.88
C PHE A 294 11.83 14.46 -20.32
N TYR A 295 11.63 14.28 -21.64
CA TYR A 295 10.41 13.70 -22.19
C TYR A 295 10.19 12.26 -21.71
N SER A 296 11.27 11.45 -21.68
CA SER A 296 11.22 10.09 -21.15
C SER A 296 10.84 10.06 -19.67
N GLU A 297 11.35 10.99 -18.85
CA GLU A 297 10.99 11.06 -17.44
C GLU A 297 9.57 11.59 -17.23
N ARG A 298 9.11 12.55 -18.04
CA ARG A 298 7.73 13.05 -18.02
C ARG A 298 6.74 11.91 -18.27
N ILE A 299 6.95 11.11 -19.31
CA ILE A 299 6.12 9.92 -19.59
C ILE A 299 6.16 8.96 -18.42
N ARG A 300 7.36 8.59 -17.95
CA ARG A 300 7.52 7.65 -16.83
C ARG A 300 6.79 8.10 -15.57
N LEU A 301 6.86 9.38 -15.22
CA LEU A 301 6.25 9.95 -14.03
C LEU A 301 4.72 10.07 -14.14
N LEU A 302 4.21 10.36 -15.34
CA LEU A 302 2.78 10.37 -15.64
C LEU A 302 2.20 8.96 -15.59
N ASP A 303 2.81 8.01 -16.30
CA ASP A 303 2.34 6.62 -16.38
C ASP A 303 2.38 5.93 -15.00
N ALA A 304 3.40 6.23 -14.19
CA ALA A 304 3.50 5.72 -12.83
C ALA A 304 2.55 6.43 -11.84
N GLY A 305 1.81 7.47 -12.26
CA GLY A 305 0.95 8.26 -11.40
C GLY A 305 1.69 9.03 -10.29
N ILE A 306 3.02 9.15 -10.39
CA ILE A 306 3.86 9.84 -9.40
C ILE A 306 3.65 11.34 -9.47
N VAL A 307 3.52 11.88 -10.69
CA VAL A 307 3.23 13.30 -10.94
C VAL A 307 2.03 13.41 -11.86
N LEU A 308 0.98 14.08 -11.38
CA LEU A 308 -0.25 14.25 -12.12
C LEU A 308 -0.13 15.38 -13.16
N GLN A 309 -0.93 15.31 -14.24
CA GLN A 309 -0.93 16.30 -15.32
C GLN A 309 -1.06 17.75 -14.82
N ARG A 310 -1.84 17.99 -13.75
CA ARG A 310 -2.00 19.32 -13.15
C ARG A 310 -0.67 19.92 -12.64
N ALA A 311 0.24 19.10 -12.13
CA ALA A 311 1.52 19.56 -11.61
C ALA A 311 2.48 19.92 -12.76
N TRP A 312 2.38 19.21 -13.88
CA TRP A 312 3.06 19.58 -15.12
C TRP A 312 2.55 20.93 -15.63
N ASN A 313 1.24 21.08 -15.82
CA ASN A 313 0.67 22.35 -16.29
C ASN A 313 1.06 23.55 -15.41
N ALA A 314 1.09 23.37 -14.09
CA ALA A 314 1.55 24.40 -13.16
C ALA A 314 3.04 24.76 -13.37
N ARG A 315 3.89 23.76 -13.67
CA ARG A 315 5.30 23.97 -14.00
C ARG A 315 5.49 24.59 -15.37
N ASP A 316 4.71 24.20 -16.38
CA ASP A 316 4.69 24.82 -17.72
C ASP A 316 4.45 26.33 -17.58
N GLY A 317 3.42 26.73 -16.83
CA GLY A 317 3.12 28.13 -16.53
C GLY A 317 4.23 28.87 -15.76
N ALA A 318 4.85 28.24 -14.76
CA ALA A 318 5.95 28.85 -14.00
C ALA A 318 7.21 29.07 -14.85
N LEU A 319 7.55 28.12 -15.74
CA LEU A 319 8.67 28.25 -16.67
C LEU A 319 8.38 29.33 -17.72
N HIS A 320 7.16 29.38 -18.25
CA HIS A 320 6.73 30.43 -19.17
C HIS A 320 6.84 31.82 -18.52
N GLN A 321 6.31 32.01 -17.31
CA GLN A 321 6.41 33.27 -16.57
C GLN A 321 7.86 33.71 -16.35
N ARG A 322 8.75 32.77 -16.00
CA ARG A 322 10.18 33.06 -15.85
C ARG A 322 10.80 33.50 -17.18
N TRP A 323 10.52 32.78 -18.26
CA TRP A 323 10.99 33.15 -19.59
C TRP A 323 10.49 34.54 -20.00
N GLN A 324 9.21 34.84 -19.78
CA GLN A 324 8.61 36.14 -20.07
C GLN A 324 9.31 37.25 -19.28
N ALA A 325 9.54 37.06 -17.99
CA ALA A 325 10.26 38.04 -17.16
C ALA A 325 11.70 38.29 -17.66
N ILE A 326 12.41 37.26 -18.15
CA ILE A 326 13.73 37.40 -18.77
C ILE A 326 13.62 38.21 -20.06
N ARG A 327 12.68 37.86 -20.94
CA ARG A 327 12.46 38.55 -22.23
C ARG A 327 12.11 40.01 -22.02
N ASP A 328 11.15 40.31 -21.15
CA ASP A 328 10.71 41.68 -20.85
C ASP A 328 11.85 42.49 -20.20
N GLY A 329 12.66 41.85 -19.35
CA GLY A 329 13.90 42.42 -18.81
C GLY A 329 14.85 42.95 -19.90
N TYR A 330 15.03 42.16 -20.97
CA TYR A 330 15.87 42.54 -22.11
C TYR A 330 15.20 43.52 -23.08
N LEU A 331 13.86 43.53 -23.18
CA LEU A 331 13.12 44.44 -24.07
C LEU A 331 12.92 45.83 -23.48
N GLU A 332 12.70 45.92 -22.16
CA GLU A 332 12.35 47.18 -21.50
C GLU A 332 13.55 47.89 -20.87
N PHE A 333 14.58 47.15 -20.43
CA PHE A 333 15.63 47.71 -19.56
C PHE A 333 17.05 47.69 -20.17
N GLU A 334 17.36 46.91 -21.21
CA GLU A 334 18.60 47.10 -21.97
C GLU A 334 18.42 48.31 -22.90
N GLY A 335 18.94 49.47 -22.47
CA GLY A 335 18.66 50.79 -23.07
C GLY A 335 19.03 50.95 -24.55
N ASP A 336 18.63 52.10 -25.11
CA ASP A 336 18.67 52.54 -26.52
C ASP A 336 19.98 52.37 -27.31
N ILE A 337 21.06 51.94 -26.67
CA ILE A 337 22.42 51.84 -27.23
C ILE A 337 22.60 50.58 -28.09
N ASP A 338 21.76 49.54 -27.91
CA ASP A 338 21.92 48.23 -28.57
C ASP A 338 20.68 47.78 -29.39
N ARG A 339 19.75 48.70 -29.69
CA ARG A 339 18.53 48.42 -30.49
C ARG A 339 18.78 47.87 -31.91
N GLY A 340 20.04 47.77 -32.34
CA GLY A 340 20.43 47.34 -33.68
C GLY A 340 20.84 45.86 -33.84
N ASP A 341 21.01 45.10 -32.74
CA ASP A 341 21.42 43.69 -32.81
C ASP A 341 20.40 42.76 -32.11
N ASP A 342 19.26 42.59 -32.77
CA ASP A 342 18.19 41.67 -32.33
C ASP A 342 18.70 40.25 -32.08
N MET A 343 19.69 39.80 -32.87
CA MET A 343 20.33 38.50 -32.73
C MET A 343 21.17 38.40 -31.43
N ALA A 344 21.92 39.44 -31.07
CA ALA A 344 22.63 39.47 -29.79
C ALA A 344 21.66 39.43 -28.60
N ARG A 345 20.56 40.17 -28.68
CA ARG A 345 19.51 40.15 -27.65
C ARG A 345 18.87 38.76 -27.52
N ALA A 346 18.46 38.15 -28.64
CA ALA A 346 17.88 36.82 -28.67
C ALA A 346 18.82 35.75 -28.06
N LYS A 347 20.14 35.86 -28.31
CA LYS A 347 21.15 35.01 -27.67
C LYS A 347 21.23 35.20 -26.16
N LYS A 348 21.10 36.43 -25.65
CA LYS A 348 21.08 36.70 -24.20
C LYS A 348 19.83 36.10 -23.55
N ILE A 349 18.65 36.27 -24.16
CA ILE A 349 17.39 35.66 -23.70
C ILE A 349 17.54 34.14 -23.66
N ALA A 350 18.05 33.52 -24.72
CA ALA A 350 18.27 32.07 -24.78
C ALA A 350 19.23 31.59 -23.68
N ARG A 351 20.37 32.27 -23.50
CA ARG A 351 21.37 31.93 -22.47
C ARG A 351 20.79 31.96 -21.06
N ASP A 352 20.03 33.00 -20.73
CA ASP A 352 19.51 33.19 -19.37
C ASP A 352 18.28 32.30 -19.12
N THR A 353 17.48 32.04 -20.15
CA THR A 353 16.38 31.07 -20.10
C THR A 353 16.93 29.66 -19.86
N LEU A 354 17.91 29.25 -20.67
CA LEU A 354 18.56 27.93 -20.65
C LEU A 354 19.77 27.89 -19.70
N ASN A 355 19.69 28.61 -18.57
CA ASN A 355 20.74 28.60 -17.56
C ASN A 355 20.71 27.28 -16.78
N GLY A 356 21.81 26.52 -16.89
CA GLY A 356 22.04 25.25 -16.21
C GLY A 356 22.16 25.32 -14.68
N ASP A 357 22.03 26.48 -14.04
CA ASP A 357 21.94 26.63 -12.57
C ASP A 357 20.49 26.72 -12.08
N HIS A 358 19.54 27.05 -12.97
CA HIS A 358 18.13 27.11 -12.60
C HIS A 358 17.53 25.69 -12.56
N ARG A 359 16.91 25.34 -11.43
CA ARG A 359 16.20 24.09 -11.21
C ARG A 359 14.75 24.39 -10.82
N ALA A 360 13.83 24.24 -11.75
CA ALA A 360 12.43 24.50 -11.47
C ALA A 360 11.83 23.32 -10.69
N PRO A 361 11.21 23.54 -9.51
CA PRO A 361 10.59 22.47 -8.75
C PRO A 361 9.41 21.83 -9.51
N LEU A 362 9.02 20.63 -9.10
CA LEU A 362 7.86 19.92 -9.61
C LEU A 362 7.03 19.39 -8.45
N ASP A 363 5.75 19.77 -8.40
CA ASP A 363 4.80 19.37 -7.34
C ASP A 363 5.32 19.63 -5.91
N GLY A 364 5.95 20.79 -5.70
CA GLY A 364 6.52 21.19 -4.41
C GLY A 364 7.84 20.52 -4.03
N ARG A 365 8.45 19.73 -4.94
CA ARG A 365 9.73 19.04 -4.72
C ARG A 365 10.84 19.67 -5.56
N GLU A 366 12.03 19.73 -4.99
CA GLU A 366 13.23 20.19 -5.70
C GLU A 366 13.68 19.17 -6.77
N THR A 367 14.27 19.69 -7.84
CA THR A 367 14.87 18.92 -8.94
C THR A 367 16.38 19.17 -8.94
N SER A 368 17.19 18.15 -9.13
CA SER A 368 18.66 18.18 -9.08
C SER A 368 19.33 18.18 -10.47
N GLU A 369 18.77 17.49 -11.44
CA GLU A 369 19.34 17.24 -12.75
C GLU A 369 19.03 18.38 -13.74
N PRO A 370 20.04 19.04 -14.34
CA PRO A 370 19.83 20.18 -15.22
C PRO A 370 18.95 19.86 -16.44
N TYR A 371 19.07 18.64 -16.98
CA TYR A 371 18.28 18.23 -18.14
C TYR A 371 16.76 18.33 -17.88
N PHE A 372 16.33 18.18 -16.62
CA PHE A 372 14.93 18.11 -16.26
C PHE A 372 14.23 19.47 -16.36
N THR A 373 14.98 20.57 -16.22
CA THR A 373 14.47 21.94 -16.47
C THR A 373 14.75 22.39 -17.89
N LEU A 374 15.97 22.15 -18.39
CA LEU A 374 16.38 22.57 -19.74
C LEU A 374 15.58 21.86 -20.83
N GLY A 375 15.41 20.54 -20.70
CA GLY A 375 14.57 19.73 -21.59
C GLY A 375 13.11 20.15 -21.55
N HIS A 376 12.62 20.66 -20.42
CA HIS A 376 11.26 21.18 -20.32
C HIS A 376 11.08 22.49 -21.11
N TYR A 377 12.05 23.41 -21.05
CA TYR A 377 12.02 24.59 -21.93
C TYR A 377 12.06 24.20 -23.42
N HIS A 378 12.83 23.18 -23.79
CA HIS A 378 12.84 22.68 -25.18
C HIS A 378 11.49 22.10 -25.60
N ASP A 379 10.83 21.38 -24.71
CA ASP A 379 9.47 20.86 -24.91
C ASP A 379 8.44 21.99 -25.06
N LEU A 380 8.47 23.03 -24.22
CA LEU A 380 7.63 24.23 -24.39
C LEU A 380 7.91 24.95 -25.71
N ALA A 381 9.17 25.05 -26.12
CA ALA A 381 9.57 25.67 -27.39
C ALA A 381 9.19 24.85 -28.64
N ASN A 382 8.64 23.64 -28.48
CA ASN A 382 8.02 22.88 -29.56
C ASN A 382 6.52 23.14 -29.73
N ARG A 383 5.85 23.75 -28.75
CA ARG A 383 4.38 23.85 -28.70
C ARG A 383 3.89 25.24 -29.06
N ARG A 384 4.01 25.62 -30.33
CA ARG A 384 3.68 26.98 -30.79
C ARG A 384 2.26 27.45 -30.48
N GLU A 385 1.32 26.51 -30.38
CA GLU A 385 -0.10 26.76 -30.13
C GLU A 385 -0.48 26.78 -28.64
N ASP A 386 0.47 26.45 -27.73
CA ASP A 386 0.24 26.41 -26.28
C ASP A 386 0.43 27.80 -25.66
N ASP A 387 -0.41 28.17 -24.69
CA ASP A 387 -0.29 29.43 -23.95
C ASP A 387 1.07 29.55 -23.24
N ALA A 388 1.67 28.41 -22.87
CA ALA A 388 2.98 28.34 -22.24
C ALA A 388 4.15 28.31 -23.25
N PHE A 389 3.91 28.56 -24.55
CA PHE A 389 4.94 28.55 -25.59
C PHE A 389 6.13 29.48 -25.24
N VAL A 390 7.34 29.01 -25.53
CA VAL A 390 8.58 29.73 -25.29
C VAL A 390 9.36 29.92 -26.60
N TYR A 391 9.82 31.14 -26.83
CA TYR A 391 10.67 31.47 -27.97
C TYR A 391 11.76 32.47 -27.62
N TRP A 392 12.90 32.45 -28.31
CA TRP A 392 14.02 33.34 -27.97
C TRP A 392 14.19 34.51 -28.93
N ASP A 393 13.63 34.43 -30.14
CA ASP A 393 13.65 35.48 -31.15
C ASP A 393 12.21 35.72 -31.65
N ASP A 394 11.84 36.98 -31.87
CA ASP A 394 10.49 37.37 -32.29
C ASP A 394 10.12 36.79 -33.67
N ALA A 395 11.08 36.32 -34.47
CA ALA A 395 10.83 35.56 -35.69
C ALA A 395 10.00 34.27 -35.46
N PHE A 396 9.98 33.77 -34.22
CA PHE A 396 9.23 32.58 -33.82
C PHE A 396 7.99 32.88 -32.99
N ALA A 397 7.73 34.15 -32.68
CA ALA A 397 6.55 34.54 -31.90
C ALA A 397 5.25 34.01 -32.55
N PRO A 398 4.22 33.69 -31.75
CA PRO A 398 2.88 33.45 -32.28
C PRO A 398 2.42 34.64 -33.13
N ALA A 399 1.69 34.36 -34.21
CA ALA A 399 1.08 35.44 -34.98
C ALA A 399 0.13 36.21 -34.04
N LYS A 400 0.19 37.54 -34.04
CA LYS A 400 -0.83 38.33 -33.36
C LYS A 400 -2.14 38.08 -34.11
N ASP A 401 -3.15 37.54 -33.42
CA ASP A 401 -4.51 37.55 -33.94
C ASP A 401 -4.93 39.02 -34.11
N ASP A 402 -4.94 39.51 -35.34
CA ASP A 402 -5.49 40.82 -35.71
C ASP A 402 -7.04 40.78 -35.64
N SER A 403 -7.61 40.35 -34.50
CA SER A 403 -9.06 40.30 -34.30
C SER A 403 -9.62 41.45 -33.44
N ASP A 404 -8.81 42.47 -33.14
CA ASP A 404 -9.24 43.71 -32.49
C ASP A 404 -8.97 44.90 -33.42
N GLY A 405 -9.75 45.01 -34.49
CA GLY A 405 -9.53 46.05 -35.48
C GLY A 405 -10.63 46.21 -36.52
N GLU A 406 -11.89 46.33 -36.11
CA GLU A 406 -12.90 47.19 -36.78
C GLU A 406 -14.23 47.16 -36.00
N ALA A 407 -14.33 48.03 -34.99
CA ALA A 407 -15.61 48.59 -34.57
C ALA A 407 -15.38 50.09 -34.31
N SER A 408 -15.63 50.91 -35.33
CA SER A 408 -15.89 52.34 -35.22
C SER A 408 -17.21 52.65 -35.89
#